data_AF-A0A7V9H5Z3-F1
#
_entry.id   AF-A0A7V9H5Z3-F1
#
_cell.length_a   1.000
_cell.length_b   1.000
_cell.length_c   1.000
_cell.angle_alpha   90.00
_cell.angle_beta   90.00
_cell.angle_gamma   90.00
#
_symmetry.space_group_name_H-M   'P 1'
#
loop_
_entity.id
_entity.type
_entity.pdbx_description
1 polymer ?
#
loop_
_entity_poly.entity_id
_entity_poly.type
_entity_poly.pdbx_seq_one_letter_code
_entity_poly.pdbx_strand_id
1 'polypeptide(L)'
;MERDGPEIRAGKERRLAMAEEIRKAELVRDRLRGVEEIAKSYPEGHEMRTRLDNLHLGRMIETVEEELHDLWDRTLHPRGT
;
A
#
# COMPACT_ATOMS: atom_id res chain seq x y z
N MET A 1 -4.75 -3.68 -38.42
CA MET A 1 -4.21 -3.59 -37.05
C MET A 1 -3.87 -2.13 -36.80
N GLU A 2 -4.76 -1.41 -36.13
CA GLU A 2 -4.48 -0.04 -35.67
C GLU A 2 -3.28 -0.12 -34.72
N ARG A 3 -2.17 0.49 -35.12
CA ARG A 3 -1.02 0.66 -34.22
C ARG A 3 -1.43 1.75 -33.25
N ASP A 4 -1.78 1.37 -32.02
CA ASP A 4 -1.89 2.31 -30.90
C ASP A 4 -0.71 3.29 -30.97
N GLY A 5 -1.01 4.58 -31.15
CA GLY A 5 0.00 5.62 -31.27
C GLY A 5 0.91 5.67 -30.02
N PRO A 6 2.12 6.23 -30.13
CA PRO A 6 3.08 6.29 -29.02
C PRO A 6 2.47 6.91 -27.74
N GLU A 7 1.53 7.84 -27.87
CA GLU A 7 0.80 8.46 -26.76
C GLU A 7 -0.14 7.49 -26.02
N ILE A 8 -0.86 6.62 -26.74
CA ILE A 8 -1.75 5.61 -26.16
C ILE A 8 -0.93 4.57 -25.39
N ARG A 9 0.21 4.16 -25.95
CA ARG A 9 1.15 3.24 -25.29
C ARG A 9 1.72 3.84 -24.01
N ALA A 10 2.21 5.08 -24.05
CA ALA A 10 2.73 5.76 -22.88
C ALA A 10 1.65 5.95 -21.79
N GLY A 11 0.40 6.22 -22.18
CA GLY A 11 -0.74 6.27 -21.26
C GLY A 11 -1.03 4.93 -20.59
N LYS A 12 -0.94 3.83 -21.34
CA LYS A 12 -1.12 2.46 -20.81
C LYS A 12 -0.01 2.08 -19.83
N GLU A 13 1.24 2.35 -20.18
CA GLU A 13 2.39 2.08 -19.32
C GLU A 13 2.31 2.83 -17.99
N ARG A 14 1.92 4.11 -18.02
CA ARG A 14 1.70 4.90 -16.80
C ARG A 14 0.62 4.30 -15.89
N ARG A 15 -0.51 3.85 -16.46
CA ARG A 15 -1.58 3.21 -15.67
C ARG A 15 -1.15 1.89 -15.06
N LEU A 16 -0.39 1.07 -15.80
CA LEU A 16 0.13 -0.19 -15.30
C LEU A 16 1.13 0.02 -14.15
N ALA A 17 2.02 1.02 -14.28
CA ALA A 17 2.93 1.38 -13.21
C ALA A 17 2.17 1.82 -11.94
N MET A 18 1.15 2.68 -12.08
CA MET A 18 0.34 3.12 -10.95
C MET A 18 -0.40 1.96 -10.26
N ALA A 19 -0.96 1.04 -11.04
CA ALA A 19 -1.63 -0.15 -10.53
C ALA A 19 -0.67 -1.08 -9.76
N GLU A 20 0.57 -1.20 -10.24
CA GLU A 20 1.60 -1.99 -9.56
C GLU A 20 2.03 -1.36 -8.23
N GLU A 21 2.16 -0.03 -8.16
CA GLU A 21 2.46 0.65 -6.90
C GLU A 21 1.32 0.50 -5.88
N ILE A 22 0.06 0.64 -6.30
CA ILE A 22 -1.11 0.37 -5.45
C ILE A 22 -1.05 -1.07 -4.92
N ARG A 23 -0.85 -2.05 -5.80
CA ARG A 23 -0.76 -3.47 -5.43
C ARG A 23 0.33 -3.73 -4.39
N LYS A 24 1.50 -3.09 -4.55
CA LYS A 24 2.60 -3.22 -3.58
C LYS A 24 2.24 -2.61 -2.23
N ALA A 25 1.66 -1.42 -2.21
CA ALA A 25 1.26 -0.75 -0.98
C ALA A 25 0.15 -1.53 -0.24
N GLU A 26 -0.82 -2.10 -0.96
CA GLU A 26 -1.83 -3.00 -0.39
C GLU A 26 -1.18 -4.23 0.25
N LEU A 27 -0.21 -4.86 -0.45
CA LEU A 27 0.52 -6.00 0.10
C LEU A 27 1.29 -5.63 1.38
N VAL A 28 1.93 -4.47 1.42
CA VAL A 28 2.65 -4.01 2.62
C VAL A 28 1.67 -3.81 3.77
N ARG A 29 0.55 -3.11 3.56
CA ARG A 29 -0.51 -2.91 4.57
C ARG A 29 -0.99 -4.25 5.14
N ASP A 30 -1.31 -5.20 4.27
CA ASP A 30 -1.86 -6.49 4.68
C ASP A 30 -0.82 -7.31 5.48
N ARG A 31 0.47 -7.23 5.12
CA ARG A 31 1.54 -7.86 5.89
C ARG A 31 1.74 -7.20 7.26
N LEU A 32 1.69 -5.87 7.34
CA LEU A 32 1.78 -5.17 8.62
C LEU A 32 0.62 -5.52 9.55
N ARG A 33 -0.61 -5.58 9.03
CA ARG A 33 -1.79 -6.06 9.78
C ARG A 33 -1.61 -7.49 10.26
N GLY A 34 -1.07 -8.37 9.41
CA GLY A 34 -0.76 -9.75 9.82
C GLY A 34 0.26 -9.82 10.97
N VAL A 35 1.27 -8.95 10.99
CA VAL A 35 2.21 -8.86 12.12
C VAL A 35 1.51 -8.35 13.38
N GLU A 36 0.61 -7.37 13.27
CA GLU A 36 -0.19 -6.87 14.39
C GLU A 36 -1.09 -7.95 14.99
N GLU A 37 -1.72 -8.77 14.15
CA GLU A 37 -2.51 -9.94 14.59
C GLU A 37 -1.64 -10.98 15.30
N ILE A 38 -0.44 -11.26 14.77
CA ILE A 38 0.53 -12.14 15.43
C ILE A 38 0.91 -11.58 16.80
N ALA A 39 1.15 -10.27 16.93
CA ALA A 39 1.43 -9.62 18.21
C ALA A 39 0.29 -9.84 19.22
N LYS A 40 -0.96 -9.66 18.78
CA LYS A 40 -2.18 -9.88 19.58
C LYS A 40 -2.39 -11.34 20.01
N SER A 41 -1.79 -12.30 19.29
CA SER A 41 -1.86 -13.72 19.63
C SER A 41 -1.00 -14.10 20.86
N TYR A 42 0.00 -13.29 21.19
CA TYR A 42 0.81 -13.48 22.39
C TYR A 42 0.09 -12.91 23.63
N PRO A 43 0.25 -13.55 24.81
CA PRO A 43 -0.25 -13.01 26.06
C PRO A 43 0.31 -11.61 26.37
N GLU A 44 -0.45 -10.82 27.12
CA GLU A 44 0.04 -9.55 27.66
C GLU A 44 1.30 -9.77 28.51
N GLY A 45 2.28 -8.87 28.39
CA GLY A 45 3.57 -8.98 29.07
C GLY A 45 4.54 -10.01 28.46
N HIS A 46 4.13 -10.76 27.42
CA HIS A 46 5.05 -11.64 26.70
C HIS A 46 6.12 -10.82 25.98
N GLU A 47 7.38 -11.26 26.06
CA GLU A 47 8.51 -10.51 25.51
C GLU A 47 8.36 -10.27 24.00
N MET A 48 7.92 -11.28 23.25
CA MET A 48 7.70 -11.15 21.81
C MET A 48 6.61 -10.11 21.48
N ARG A 49 5.52 -10.07 22.26
CA ARG A 49 4.47 -9.06 22.09
C ARG A 49 5.03 -7.66 22.27
N THR A 50 5.77 -7.46 23.36
CA THR A 50 6.44 -6.18 23.65
C THR A 50 7.38 -5.76 22.52
N ARG A 51 8.18 -6.69 21.98
CA ARG A 51 9.08 -6.42 20.85
C ARG A 51 8.30 -6.02 19.59
N LEU A 52 7.18 -6.67 19.28
CA LEU A 52 6.35 -6.35 18.12
C LEU A 52 5.57 -5.04 18.29
N ASP A 53 5.03 -4.76 19.48
CA ASP A 53 4.34 -3.51 19.79
C ASP A 53 5.29 -2.31 19.66
N ASN A 54 6.57 -2.48 20.01
CA ASN A 54 7.63 -1.48 19.84
C ASN A 54 7.99 -1.19 18.38
N LEU A 55 7.54 -2.00 17.41
CA LEU A 55 7.67 -1.67 15.99
C LEU A 55 6.69 -0.58 15.56
N HIS A 56 5.75 -0.19 16.42
CA HIS A 56 4.76 0.84 16.15
C HIS A 56 3.96 0.58 14.87
N LEU A 57 3.55 -0.69 14.67
CA LEU A 57 2.90 -1.17 13.46
C LEU A 57 1.65 -0.36 13.10
N GLY A 58 0.87 0.11 14.09
CA GLY A 58 -0.28 0.98 13.85
C GLY A 58 0.08 2.25 13.06
N ARG A 59 1.13 2.96 13.46
CA ARG A 59 1.61 4.16 12.74
C ARG A 59 2.10 3.82 11.34
N MET A 60 2.79 2.69 11.17
CA MET A 60 3.24 2.25 9.86
C MET A 60 2.06 1.91 8.94
N ILE A 61 1.02 1.26 9.48
CA ILE A 61 -0.20 0.95 8.74
C ILE A 61 -0.89 2.24 8.30
N GLU A 62 -1.07 3.20 9.21
CA GLU A 62 -1.66 4.52 8.91
C GLU A 62 -0.92 5.22 7.76
N THR A 63 0.41 5.28 7.82
CA THR A 63 1.23 5.87 6.75
C THR A 63 1.01 5.19 5.39
N VAL A 64 0.93 3.85 5.36
CA VAL A 64 0.67 3.12 4.10
C VAL A 64 -0.76 3.35 3.60
N GLU A 65 -1.73 3.51 4.50
CA GLU A 65 -3.12 3.82 4.13
C GLU A 65 -3.26 5.24 3.54
N GLU A 66 -2.53 6.22 4.09
CA GLU A 66 -2.43 7.57 3.53
C GLU A 66 -1.79 7.53 2.13
N GLU A 67 -0.69 6.79 1.95
CA GLU A 67 -0.05 6.62 0.64
C GLU A 67 -0.99 5.94 -0.37
N LEU A 68 -1.73 4.91 0.05
CA LEU A 68 -2.74 4.27 -0.79
C LEU A 68 -3.84 5.24 -1.20
N HIS A 69 -4.30 6.10 -0.29
CA HIS A 69 -5.29 7.12 -0.59
C HIS A 69 -4.79 8.08 -1.68
N ASP A 70 -3.56 8.56 -1.54
CA ASP A 70 -2.92 9.44 -2.53
C ASP A 70 -2.74 8.75 -3.90
N LEU A 71 -2.35 7.48 -3.92
CA LEU A 71 -2.20 6.70 -5.16
C LEU A 71 -3.54 6.50 -5.87
N TRP A 72 -4.61 6.22 -5.11
CA TRP A 72 -5.95 6.11 -5.65
C TRP A 72 -6.46 7.45 -6.17
N ASP A 73 -6.26 8.54 -5.44
CA ASP A 73 -6.67 9.87 -5.87
C ASP A 73 -5.99 10.28 -7.18
N ARG A 74 -4.67 10.06 -7.31
CA ARG A 74 -3.93 10.30 -8.57
C ARG A 74 -4.41 9.44 -9.73
N THR A 75 -4.91 8.23 -9.43
CA THR A 75 -5.46 7.32 -10.44
C THR A 75 -6.84 7.77 -10.92
N LEU A 76 -7.68 8.27 -10.01
CA LEU A 76 -9.04 8.73 -10.30
C LEU A 76 -9.08 10.15 -10.89
N HIS A 77 -8.16 11.02 -10.48
CA HIS A 77 -8.10 12.43 -10.85
C HIS A 77 -6.73 12.83 -11.47
N PRO A 78 -6.33 12.25 -12.61
CA PRO A 78 -4.99 12.45 -13.20
C PRO A 78 -4.72 13.88 -13.72
N ARG A 79 -5.68 14.81 -13.65
CA ARG A 79 -5.55 16.23 -14.05
C ARG A 79 -5.68 17.23 -12.89
N GLY A 80 -5.69 16.75 -11.64
CA GLY A 80 -6.02 17.57 -10.47
C GLY A 80 -7.54 17.67 -10.25
N THR A 81 -7.92 17.89 -9.00
CA THR A 81 -9.30 18.20 -8.60
C THR A 81 -9.75 19.58 -9.08
#